data_AF-A0A920MV83-F1
#
_entry.id   AF-A0A920MV83-F1
#
_cell.length_a   1.000
_cell.length_b   1.000
_cell.length_c   1.000
_cell.angle_alpha   90.00
_cell.angle_beta   90.00
_cell.angle_gamma   90.00
#
_symmetry.space_group_name_H-M   'P 1'
#
loop_
_entity.id
_entity.type
_entity.pdbx_description
1 polymer ?
#
loop_
_entity_poly.entity_id
_entity_poly.type
_entity_poly.pdbx_seq_one_letter_code
_entity_poly.pdbx_strand_id
1 'polypeptide(L)' 'MKSCAENFNVEIKTSTKVISINTNQNECNGVTLENGEQIKTEQIVSSLDPNNTFMNLVGAFPKFESKL' A
#
# COMPACT_ATOMS: atom_id res chain seq x y z
N MET A 1 14.57 -6.37 17.02
CA MET A 1 13.93 -6.50 15.69
C MET A 1 14.04 -5.22 14.87
N LYS A 2 13.50 -4.08 15.33
CA LYS A 2 13.63 -2.77 14.66
C LYS A 2 15.10 -2.40 14.33
N SER A 3 15.95 -2.36 15.36
CA SER A 3 17.38 -2.04 15.21
C SER A 3 18.14 -2.98 14.28
N CYS A 4 17.78 -4.26 14.26
CA CYS A 4 18.38 -5.22 13.35
C CYS A 4 18.06 -4.87 11.90
N ALA A 5 16.79 -4.58 11.58
CA ALA A 5 16.37 -4.21 10.23
C ALA A 5 16.99 -2.88 9.77
N GLU A 6 17.03 -1.88 10.66
CA GLU A 6 17.65 -0.59 10.38
C GLU A 6 19.16 -0.72 10.07
N ASN A 7 19.87 -1.64 10.73
CA ASN A 7 21.27 -1.95 10.40
C ASN A 7 21.46 -2.56 8.99
N PHE A 8 20.41 -3.11 8.40
CA PHE A 8 20.38 -3.57 7.01
C PHE A 8 19.76 -2.51 6.07
N ASN A 9 19.76 -1.24 6.47
CA ASN A 9 19.25 -0.09 5.70
C ASN A 9 17.74 -0.13 5.42
N VAL A 10 16.96 -0.82 6.27
CA VAL A 10 15.50 -0.75 6.21
C VAL A 10 15.01 0.52 6.90
N GLU A 11 14.14 1.28 6.24
CA GLU A 11 13.43 2.41 6.85
C GLU A 11 12.14 1.91 7.53
N ILE A 12 11.94 2.29 8.79
CA ILE A 12 10.73 1.95 9.56
C ILE A 12 10.01 3.26 9.93
N LYS A 13 8.90 3.53 9.25
CA LYS A 13 8.03 4.68 9.53
C LYS A 13 6.91 4.27 10.49
N THR A 14 6.83 4.91 11.65
CA THR A 14 5.71 4.76 12.61
C THR A 14 4.80 5.97 12.54
N SER A 15 3.60 5.88 13.13
CA SER A 15 2.59 6.97 13.06
C SER A 15 2.31 7.43 11.62
N THR A 16 2.39 6.49 10.68
CA THR A 16 2.33 6.73 9.24
C THR A 16 1.34 5.74 8.66
N LYS A 17 0.04 6.00 8.85
CA LYS A 17 -1.01 5.05 8.44
C LYS A 17 -1.12 5.01 6.92
N VAL A 18 -1.06 3.80 6.37
CA VAL A 18 -1.41 3.54 4.96
C VAL A 18 -2.93 3.53 4.82
N ILE A 19 -3.46 4.31 3.89
CA ILE A 19 -4.91 4.39 3.62
C ILE A 19 -5.31 3.80 2.28
N SER A 20 -4.35 3.59 1.37
CA SER A 20 -4.60 2.93 0.08
C SER A 20 -3.34 2.25 -0.44
N ILE A 21 -3.53 1.08 -1.04
CA ILE A 21 -2.58 0.44 -1.96
C ILE A 21 -2.99 0.88 -3.36
N ASN A 22 -2.10 1.61 -4.01
CA ASN A 22 -2.35 2.21 -5.31
C ASN A 22 -2.15 1.17 -6.41
N THR A 23 -3.09 1.09 -7.34
CA THR A 23 -3.03 0.15 -8.47
C THR A 23 -3.22 0.86 -9.81
N ASN A 24 -2.60 0.35 -10.85
CA ASN A 24 -2.82 0.74 -12.24
C ASN A 24 -2.74 -0.50 -13.13
N GLN A 25 -3.66 -0.66 -14.07
CA GLN A 25 -3.64 -1.79 -15.03
C GLN A 25 -3.46 -3.17 -14.36
N ASN A 26 -4.09 -3.37 -13.20
CA ASN A 26 -4.03 -4.59 -12.37
C ASN A 26 -2.70 -4.84 -11.63
N GLU A 27 -1.78 -3.87 -11.62
CA GLU A 27 -0.53 -3.94 -10.87
C GLU A 27 -0.49 -2.92 -9.73
N CYS A 28 0.13 -3.29 -8.62
CA CYS A 28 0.40 -2.35 -7.53
C CYS A 28 1.58 -1.45 -7.92
N ASN A 29 1.47 -0.15 -7.65
CA ASN A 29 2.52 0.82 -8.00
C ASN A 29 2.91 1.76 -6.85
N GLY A 30 2.31 1.59 -5.67
CA GLY A 30 2.62 2.38 -4.51
C GLY A 30 1.59 2.28 -3.40
N VAL A 31 1.77 3.12 -2.38
CA VAL A 31 0.81 3.32 -1.29
C VAL A 31 0.56 4.80 -1.08
N THR A 32 -0.65 5.14 -0.65
CA THR A 32 -1.02 6.47 -0.19
C THR A 32 -1.16 6.47 1.33
N LEU A 33 -0.52 7.44 1.97
CA LEU A 33 -0.52 7.64 3.42
C LEU A 33 -1.64 8.60 3.83
N GLU A 34 -2.01 8.58 5.10
CA GLU A 34 -3.09 9.44 5.64
C GLU A 34 -2.84 10.94 5.48
N ASN A 35 -1.57 11.36 5.40
CA ASN A 35 -1.17 12.74 5.15
C ASN A 35 -1.24 13.13 3.66
N GLY A 36 -1.62 12.21 2.77
CA GLY A 36 -1.67 12.40 1.32
C GLY A 36 -0.36 12.11 0.58
N GLU A 37 0.73 11.82 1.29
CA GLU A 37 2.01 11.40 0.68
C GLU A 37 1.83 10.07 -0.07
N GLN A 38 2.47 9.97 -1.24
CA GLN A 38 2.51 8.74 -2.02
C GLN A 38 3.92 8.17 -2.05
N ILE A 39 4.04 6.91 -1.68
CA ILE A 39 5.28 6.14 -1.78
C ILE A 39 5.15 5.22 -2.99
N LYS A 40 5.98 5.43 -4.01
CA LYS A 40 6.01 4.57 -5.20
C LYS A 40 6.86 3.32 -4.94
N THR A 41 6.33 2.17 -5.31
CA THR A 41 7.02 0.87 -5.19
C THR A 41 6.42 -0.13 -6.17
N GLU A 42 7.23 -1.07 -6.65
CA GLU A 42 6.79 -2.15 -7.52
C GLU A 42 6.23 -3.34 -6.73
N GLN A 43 6.64 -3.48 -5.46
CA GLN A 43 6.26 -4.62 -4.62
C GLN A 43 5.72 -4.14 -3.27
N ILE A 44 4.62 -4.76 -2.85
CA ILE A 44 3.94 -4.48 -1.59
C ILE A 44 3.62 -5.81 -0.93
N VAL A 45 4.02 -5.95 0.33
CA VAL A 45 3.68 -7.10 1.17
C VAL A 45 2.87 -6.58 2.35
N SER A 46 1.62 -7.04 2.47
CA SER A 46 0.75 -6.70 3.60
C SER A 46 0.80 -7.81 4.64
N SER A 47 1.17 -7.47 5.87
CA SER A 47 0.99 -8.33 7.05
C SER A 47 -0.32 -8.05 7.79
N LEU A 48 -1.13 -7.09 7.30
CA LEU A 48 -2.48 -6.84 7.81
C LEU A 48 -3.38 -8.02 7.42
N ASP A 49 -4.49 -8.22 8.14
CA ASP A 49 -5.40 -9.30 7.79
C ASP A 49 -5.95 -9.14 6.36
N PRO A 50 -6.26 -10.26 5.67
CA PRO A 50 -6.69 -10.22 4.28
C PRO A 50 -7.95 -9.38 4.05
N ASN A 51 -8.88 -9.38 5.00
CA ASN A 51 -10.14 -8.65 4.87
C ASN A 51 -9.90 -7.13 4.85
N ASN A 52 -9.16 -6.61 5.83
CA ASN A 52 -8.81 -5.18 5.84
C ASN A 52 -7.89 -4.80 4.68
N THR A 53 -6.92 -5.65 4.32
CA THR A 53 -6.03 -5.38 3.18
C THR A 53 -6.85 -5.23 1.89
N PHE A 54 -7.71 -6.19 1.60
CA PHE A 54 -8.43 -6.23 0.34
C PHE A 54 -9.56 -5.20 0.28
N MET A 55 -10.39 -5.14 1.32
CA MET A 55 -11.58 -4.29 1.31
C MET A 55 -11.25 -2.81 1.52
N ASN A 56 -10.27 -2.49 2.37
CA ASN A 56 -10.00 -1.11 2.78
C ASN A 56 -8.77 -0.48 2.11
N LEU A 57 -7.72 -1.26 1.80
CA LEU A 57 -6.48 -0.71 1.24
C LEU A 57 -6.42 -0.84 -0.29
N VAL A 58 -6.63 -2.04 -0.83
CA VAL A 58 -6.71 -2.24 -2.29
C VAL A 58 -8.01 -1.65 -2.83
N GLY A 59 -9.09 -1.77 -2.05
CA GLY A 59 -10.43 -1.31 -2.43
C GLY A 59 -11.16 -2.34 -3.29
N ALA A 60 -12.47 -2.13 -3.46
CA ALA A 60 -13.26 -2.92 -4.41
C ALA A 60 -12.65 -2.77 -5.81
N PHE A 61 -12.49 -3.90 -6.52
CA PHE A 61 -11.98 -3.98 -7.90
C PHE A 61 -12.47 -2.82 -8.78
N PRO A 62 -11.66 -2.36 -9.75
CA PRO A 62 -11.98 -1.21 -10.57
C PRO A 62 -13.40 -1.33 -11.11
N LYS A 63 -14.19 -0.27 -10.90
CA LYS A 63 -15.41 -0.08 -11.67
C LYS A 63 -14.97 -0.12 -13.13
N PHE A 64 -15.43 -1.13 -13.87
CA PHE A 64 -15.33 -1.11 -15.32
C PHE A 64 -16.08 0.15 -15.77
N GLU A 65 -15.36 1.25 -16.03
CA GLU A 65 -15.92 2.32 -16.83
C GLU A 65 -16.01 1.76 -18.25
N SER A 66 -17.21 1.29 -18.59
CA SER A 66 -17.60 1.02 -19.97
C SER A 66 -17.40 2.32 -20.74
N LYS A 67 -16.26 2.43 -21.43
CA LYS A 67 -16.06 3.44 -22.45
C LYS A 67 -17.02 3.08 -23.59
N LEU A 68 -18.16 3.76 -23.62
CA LEU A 68 -19.08 3.80 -24.76
C LEU A 68 -18.35 4.30 -26.01
#